data_AF-H3KHC0-F1
#
_entry.id   AF-H3KHC0-F1
#
_cell.length_a   1.000
_cell.length_b   1.000
_cell.length_c   1.000
_cell.angle_alpha   90.00
_cell.angle_beta   90.00
_cell.angle_gamma   90.00
#
_symmetry.space_group_name_H-M   'P 1'
#
loop_
_entity.id
_entity.type
_entity.pdbx_description
1 polymer ?
#
loop_
_entity_poly.entity_id
_entity_poly.type
_entity_poly.pdbx_seq_one_letter_code
_entity_poly.pdbx_strand_id
1 'polypeptide(L)'
;MSKAIRLIVGLGNPGPEYAGTRHNAGFRFVDALARREGAVMREERKFQAEVGRIRVGEREVWLLKPLTFMNNSGRAVQAAAQYYKISPEEILVAHDELDIDPGQMRLKQGGGHAGHNGLRDIAAQLGTPDFWRLRLGVGHPRRLQMAQQVFDFVLSAPSREHQAALDACIDAALKVVNDMAEGDMTKATRALAPFSGSKKAEKDDAKKEAAPKKGKGKASGPKRGPILVSACLLGEACRYDGRTVPSVRPILEARGYREGDIVAFCPEVAGGLSVPRDPAEIIGGAGAEVVEGQARVKTQAGVDVTDAYLKGARDAVALARKRGVACALMRSKSPSCGRDSVYDGTFTGTLRPGQGVAADLLTRRMIPIYTETELDQVPEGPAAPTDSPTI
;
A
#
# COMPACT_ATOMS: atom_id res chain seq x y z
N MET A 1 -18.29 23.50 -14.17
CA MET A 1 -18.84 22.64 -13.11
C MET A 1 -18.19 21.27 -13.25
N SER A 2 -17.81 20.63 -12.14
CA SER A 2 -17.33 19.24 -12.15
C SER A 2 -18.42 18.28 -12.64
N LYS A 3 -18.04 17.09 -13.12
CA LYS A 3 -19.02 16.03 -13.40
C LYS A 3 -19.75 15.64 -12.12
N ALA A 4 -21.02 15.25 -12.28
CA ALA A 4 -21.85 14.74 -11.20
C ALA A 4 -21.32 13.39 -10.70
N ILE A 5 -21.27 13.19 -9.38
CA ILE A 5 -20.90 11.90 -8.80
C ILE A 5 -22.02 10.88 -9.03
N ARG A 6 -21.68 9.73 -9.62
CA ARG A 6 -22.61 8.62 -9.90
C ARG A 6 -22.24 7.34 -9.15
N LEU A 7 -21.02 7.24 -8.63
CA LEU A 7 -20.55 6.12 -7.82
C LEU A 7 -19.83 6.64 -6.57
N ILE A 8 -20.31 6.22 -5.40
CA ILE A 8 -19.66 6.46 -4.10
C ILE A 8 -19.10 5.13 -3.61
N VAL A 9 -17.79 5.09 -3.45
CA VAL A 9 -17.04 3.92 -2.98
C VAL A 9 -16.57 4.16 -1.56
N GLY A 10 -16.81 3.22 -0.65
CA GLY A 10 -16.20 3.20 0.68
C GLY A 10 -15.09 2.18 0.71
N LEU A 11 -13.90 2.56 1.16
CA LEU A 11 -12.79 1.62 1.36
C LEU A 11 -12.80 1.02 2.77
N GLY A 12 -12.36 -0.23 2.85
CA GLY A 12 -12.30 -1.04 4.07
C GLY A 12 -11.87 -2.47 3.75
N ASN A 13 -11.59 -3.25 4.79
CA ASN A 13 -11.44 -4.71 4.70
C ASN A 13 -12.75 -5.40 5.11
N PRO A 14 -13.15 -6.50 4.42
CA PRO A 14 -14.30 -7.31 4.80
C PRO A 14 -13.99 -8.16 6.03
N GLY A 15 -15.01 -8.48 6.82
CA GLY A 15 -14.89 -9.34 8.00
C GLY A 15 -15.16 -8.60 9.33
N PRO A 16 -15.74 -9.28 10.32
CA PRO A 16 -16.11 -8.67 11.61
C PRO A 16 -14.90 -8.10 12.37
N GLU A 17 -13.71 -8.70 12.21
CA GLU A 17 -12.47 -8.26 12.84
C GLU A 17 -12.00 -6.87 12.36
N TYR A 18 -12.37 -6.48 11.13
CA TYR A 18 -11.99 -5.19 10.54
C TYR A 18 -13.02 -4.09 10.70
N ALA A 19 -14.29 -4.45 10.98
CA ALA A 19 -15.40 -3.49 11.08
C ALA A 19 -15.11 -2.36 12.09
N GLY A 20 -14.39 -2.67 13.16
CA GLY A 20 -13.97 -1.74 14.21
C GLY A 20 -12.81 -0.80 13.87
N THR A 21 -12.10 -1.04 12.76
CA THR A 21 -10.77 -0.46 12.52
C THR A 21 -10.82 0.91 11.85
N ARG A 22 -9.75 1.69 12.01
CA ARG A 22 -9.58 2.98 11.31
C ARG A 22 -9.66 2.81 9.80
N HIS A 23 -9.10 1.72 9.27
CA HIS A 23 -9.07 1.44 7.83
C HIS A 23 -10.45 1.22 7.20
N ASN A 24 -11.49 1.00 8.02
CA ASN A 24 -12.87 0.85 7.56
C ASN A 24 -13.67 2.17 7.65
N ALA A 25 -13.02 3.33 7.79
CA ALA A 25 -13.69 4.64 7.79
C ALA A 25 -14.55 4.87 6.53
N GLY A 26 -14.08 4.42 5.36
CA GLY A 26 -14.82 4.51 4.11
C GLY A 26 -16.10 3.65 4.10
N PHE A 27 -16.01 2.40 4.58
CA PHE A 27 -17.18 1.54 4.76
C PHE A 27 -18.20 2.17 5.70
N ARG A 28 -17.75 2.72 6.84
CA ARG A 28 -18.63 3.38 7.82
C ARG A 28 -19.39 4.55 7.20
N PHE A 29 -18.72 5.36 6.37
CA PHE A 29 -19.38 6.44 5.64
C PHE A 29 -20.47 5.90 4.70
N VAL A 30 -20.17 4.87 3.90
CA VAL A 30 -21.16 4.28 2.98
C VAL A 30 -22.31 3.62 3.73
N ASP A 31 -22.05 2.93 4.84
CA ASP A 31 -23.09 2.32 5.68
C ASP A 31 -24.00 3.38 6.31
N ALA A 32 -23.43 4.48 6.80
CA ALA A 32 -24.20 5.60 7.34
C ALA A 32 -25.04 6.28 6.24
N LEU A 33 -24.50 6.43 5.03
CA LEU A 33 -25.22 6.97 3.89
C LEU A 33 -26.37 6.05 3.46
N ALA A 34 -26.10 4.75 3.32
CA ALA A 34 -27.12 3.77 2.96
C ALA A 34 -28.25 3.76 3.98
N ARG A 35 -27.92 3.78 5.29
CA ARG A 35 -28.91 3.84 6.37
C ARG A 35 -29.76 5.12 6.31
N ARG A 36 -29.12 6.28 6.13
CA ARG A 36 -29.81 7.58 6.10
C ARG A 36 -30.79 7.68 4.95
N GLU A 37 -30.42 7.17 3.77
CA GLU A 37 -31.22 7.26 2.55
C GLU A 37 -32.10 6.02 2.33
N GLY A 38 -32.14 5.08 3.28
CA GLY A 38 -32.96 3.87 3.21
C GLY A 38 -32.53 2.87 2.12
N ALA A 39 -31.27 2.92 1.67
CA ALA A 39 -30.74 1.99 0.69
C ALA A 39 -30.36 0.64 1.31
N VAL A 40 -30.69 -0.42 0.59
CA VAL A 40 -30.27 -1.79 0.94
C VAL A 40 -28.98 -2.10 0.19
N MET A 41 -27.94 -2.43 0.93
CA MET A 41 -26.68 -2.96 0.39
C MET A 41 -26.84 -4.48 0.18
N ARG A 42 -26.47 -4.98 -0.99
CA ARG A 42 -26.51 -6.41 -1.33
C ARG A 42 -25.18 -6.86 -1.89
N GLU A 43 -24.75 -8.06 -1.54
CA GLU A 43 -23.57 -8.67 -2.13
C GLU A 43 -23.80 -8.97 -3.63
N GLU A 44 -22.91 -8.46 -4.47
CA GLU A 44 -22.92 -8.65 -5.91
C GLU A 44 -21.61 -9.33 -6.33
N ARG A 45 -21.65 -10.65 -6.52
CA ARG A 45 -20.47 -11.48 -6.81
C ARG A 45 -19.68 -11.04 -8.04
N LYS A 46 -20.37 -10.55 -9.08
CA LYS A 46 -19.74 -10.03 -10.31
C LYS A 46 -18.82 -8.83 -10.06
N PHE A 47 -19.05 -8.10 -8.96
CA PHE A 47 -18.22 -6.97 -8.55
C PHE A 47 -17.36 -7.29 -7.33
N GLN A 48 -17.56 -8.45 -6.68
CA GLN A 48 -16.93 -8.81 -5.41
C GLN A 48 -17.11 -7.69 -4.37
N ALA A 49 -18.34 -7.20 -4.23
CA ALA A 49 -18.65 -6.02 -3.43
C ALA A 49 -20.08 -6.07 -2.90
N GLU A 50 -20.35 -5.34 -1.82
CA GLU A 50 -21.72 -4.94 -1.50
C GLU A 50 -22.08 -3.69 -2.30
N VAL A 51 -23.23 -3.73 -2.96
CA VAL A 51 -23.74 -2.65 -3.80
C VAL A 51 -25.11 -2.23 -3.31
N GLY A 52 -25.32 -0.92 -3.26
CA GLY A 52 -26.62 -0.31 -3.06
C GLY A 52 -26.81 0.84 -4.04
N ARG A 53 -27.99 1.46 -3.98
CA ARG A 53 -28.26 2.69 -4.72
C ARG A 53 -29.10 3.62 -3.87
N ILE A 54 -28.82 4.90 -3.98
CA ILE A 54 -29.63 5.98 -3.42
C ILE A 54 -30.16 6.85 -4.55
N ARG A 55 -31.21 7.62 -4.25
CA ARG A 55 -31.76 8.60 -5.18
C ARG A 55 -31.49 9.99 -4.65
N VAL A 56 -30.81 10.82 -5.44
CA VAL A 56 -30.56 12.22 -5.15
C VAL A 56 -31.27 13.05 -6.21
N GLY A 57 -32.36 13.72 -5.80
CA GLY A 57 -33.26 14.38 -6.74
C GLY A 57 -33.80 13.39 -7.76
N GLU A 58 -33.49 13.60 -9.04
CA GLU A 58 -33.87 12.70 -10.13
C GLU A 58 -32.79 11.66 -10.49
N ARG A 59 -31.61 11.74 -9.89
CA ARG A 59 -30.44 10.93 -10.24
C ARG A 59 -30.30 9.71 -9.34
N GLU A 60 -29.81 8.62 -9.91
CA GLU A 60 -29.35 7.46 -9.16
C GLU A 60 -27.85 7.57 -8.88
N VAL A 61 -27.46 7.33 -7.63
CA VAL A 61 -26.06 7.24 -7.21
C VAL A 61 -25.83 5.84 -6.65
N TRP A 62 -24.87 5.15 -7.22
CA TRP A 62 -24.46 3.82 -6.77
C TRP A 62 -23.58 3.92 -5.53
N LEU A 63 -23.81 3.02 -4.58
CA LEU A 63 -22.97 2.83 -3.41
C LEU A 63 -22.21 1.52 -3.56
N LEU A 64 -20.92 1.51 -3.24
CA LEU A 64 -20.05 0.35 -3.40
C LEU A 64 -19.14 0.19 -2.18
N LYS A 65 -19.13 -1.00 -1.59
CA LYS A 65 -18.12 -1.44 -0.61
C LYS A 65 -17.42 -2.69 -1.14
N PRO A 66 -16.19 -2.60 -1.67
CA PRO A 66 -15.44 -3.76 -2.14
C PRO A 66 -15.31 -4.82 -1.05
N LEU A 67 -15.73 -6.06 -1.30
CA LEU A 67 -15.51 -7.21 -0.42
C LEU A 67 -14.18 -7.92 -0.74
N THR A 68 -13.31 -7.25 -1.49
CA THR A 68 -11.91 -7.61 -1.65
C THR A 68 -11.09 -7.11 -0.46
N PHE A 69 -9.90 -7.66 -0.24
CA PHE A 69 -8.93 -7.00 0.66
C PHE A 69 -8.55 -5.61 0.12
N MET A 70 -8.18 -4.71 1.03
CA MET A 70 -7.93 -3.30 0.75
C MET A 70 -7.04 -3.06 -0.48
N ASN A 71 -5.96 -3.83 -0.61
CA ASN A 71 -4.99 -3.75 -1.72
C ASN A 71 -5.52 -4.24 -3.08
N ASN A 72 -6.74 -4.76 -3.15
CA ASN A 72 -7.41 -5.25 -4.36
C ASN A 72 -8.75 -4.52 -4.63
N SER A 73 -9.00 -3.41 -3.94
CA SER A 73 -10.26 -2.64 -4.04
C SER A 73 -10.56 -2.14 -5.44
N GLY A 74 -9.53 -1.82 -6.23
CA GLY A 74 -9.64 -1.34 -7.59
C GLY A 74 -10.31 -2.34 -8.53
N ARG A 75 -10.16 -3.65 -8.29
CA ARG A 75 -10.84 -4.68 -9.10
C ARG A 75 -12.36 -4.55 -9.03
N ALA A 76 -12.89 -4.36 -7.82
CA ALA A 76 -14.32 -4.17 -7.59
C ALA A 76 -14.80 -2.84 -8.18
N VAL A 77 -14.04 -1.76 -7.95
CA VAL A 77 -14.37 -0.42 -8.44
C VAL A 77 -14.38 -0.37 -9.97
N GLN A 78 -13.36 -0.94 -10.62
CA GLN A 78 -13.29 -1.02 -12.08
C GLN A 78 -14.44 -1.82 -12.66
N ALA A 79 -14.74 -3.00 -12.10
CA ALA A 79 -15.84 -3.85 -12.57
C ALA A 79 -17.20 -3.13 -12.49
N ALA A 80 -17.48 -2.44 -11.38
CA ALA A 80 -18.69 -1.64 -11.22
C ALA A 80 -18.73 -0.44 -12.18
N ALA A 81 -17.62 0.31 -12.29
CA ALA A 81 -17.52 1.48 -13.15
C ALA A 81 -17.73 1.13 -14.64
N GLN A 82 -17.12 0.04 -15.12
CA GLN A 82 -17.31 -0.45 -16.48
C GLN A 82 -18.75 -0.89 -16.73
N TYR A 83 -19.33 -1.67 -15.82
CA TYR A 83 -20.69 -2.19 -15.97
C TYR A 83 -21.74 -1.08 -16.02
N TYR A 84 -21.64 -0.09 -15.12
CA TYR A 84 -22.57 1.04 -15.05
C TYR A 84 -22.20 2.21 -15.96
N LYS A 85 -21.10 2.09 -16.74
CA LYS A 85 -20.59 3.12 -17.64
C LYS A 85 -20.37 4.47 -16.93
N ILE A 86 -19.59 4.40 -15.86
CA ILE A 86 -19.24 5.53 -14.98
C ILE A 86 -17.77 5.88 -15.24
N SER A 87 -17.48 7.12 -15.59
CA SER A 87 -16.09 7.57 -15.81
C SER A 87 -15.41 7.89 -14.47
N PRO A 88 -14.07 7.85 -14.38
CA PRO A 88 -13.35 8.09 -13.12
C PRO A 88 -13.71 9.40 -12.41
N GLU A 89 -13.99 10.48 -13.16
CA GLU A 89 -14.34 11.78 -12.56
C GLU A 89 -15.76 11.82 -11.97
N GLU A 90 -16.58 10.81 -12.25
CA GLU A 90 -17.92 10.59 -11.67
C GLU A 90 -17.86 9.69 -10.41
N ILE A 91 -16.66 9.29 -9.98
CA ILE A 91 -16.43 8.41 -8.82
C ILE A 91 -15.93 9.24 -7.63
N LEU A 92 -16.56 9.04 -6.47
CA LEU A 92 -16.09 9.51 -5.17
C LEU A 92 -15.63 8.33 -4.32
N VAL A 93 -14.39 8.36 -3.83
CA VAL A 93 -13.82 7.32 -2.96
C VAL A 93 -13.64 7.89 -1.55
N ALA A 94 -14.40 7.38 -0.58
CA ALA A 94 -14.24 7.65 0.83
C ALA A 94 -13.24 6.68 1.46
N HIS A 95 -12.26 7.21 2.18
CA HIS A 95 -11.17 6.43 2.76
C HIS A 95 -10.59 7.09 4.01
N ASP A 96 -9.86 6.32 4.82
CA ASP A 96 -9.09 6.85 5.95
C ASP A 96 -7.83 7.58 5.48
N GLU A 97 -7.51 8.68 6.15
CA GLU A 97 -6.39 9.54 5.81
C GLU A 97 -5.49 9.77 7.04
N LEU A 98 -4.25 9.28 6.95
CA LEU A 98 -3.25 9.38 8.00
C LEU A 98 -2.70 10.81 8.13
N ASP A 99 -2.69 11.57 7.03
CA ASP A 99 -2.17 12.94 7.03
C ASP A 99 -3.15 13.96 7.62
N ILE A 100 -4.40 13.59 7.86
CA ILE A 100 -5.45 14.44 8.41
C ILE A 100 -5.78 13.95 9.82
N ASP A 101 -5.83 14.86 10.79
CA ASP A 101 -6.09 14.50 12.18
C ASP A 101 -7.56 14.07 12.38
N PRO A 102 -7.87 13.24 13.39
CA PRO A 102 -9.26 12.90 13.75
C PRO A 102 -10.12 14.15 13.95
N GLY A 103 -11.35 14.11 13.45
CA GLY A 103 -12.26 15.28 13.46
C GLY A 103 -12.02 16.27 12.32
N GLN A 104 -11.10 15.95 11.41
CA GLN A 104 -10.91 16.69 10.16
C GLN A 104 -11.19 15.81 8.94
N MET A 105 -11.62 16.43 7.85
CA MET A 105 -11.82 15.77 6.56
C MET A 105 -11.65 16.75 5.41
N ARG A 106 -11.40 16.21 4.21
CA ARG A 106 -11.28 17.02 2.99
C ARG A 106 -11.84 16.31 1.77
N LEU A 107 -12.48 17.10 0.89
CA LEU A 107 -12.76 16.68 -0.48
C LEU A 107 -11.59 17.08 -1.38
N LYS A 108 -11.17 16.17 -2.26
CA LYS A 108 -10.11 16.43 -3.23
C LYS A 108 -10.33 15.62 -4.50
N GLN A 109 -10.13 16.24 -5.65
CA GLN A 109 -10.04 15.51 -6.92
C GLN A 109 -8.58 15.15 -7.21
N GLY A 110 -8.34 13.93 -7.70
CA GLY A 110 -6.99 13.53 -8.11
C GLY A 110 -6.02 13.34 -6.95
N GLY A 111 -4.74 13.52 -7.25
CA GLY A 111 -3.64 13.43 -6.30
C GLY A 111 -3.06 12.02 -6.11
N GLY A 112 -1.93 11.95 -5.39
CA GLY A 112 -1.28 10.68 -5.08
C GLY A 112 -2.09 9.81 -4.10
N HIS A 113 -1.71 8.55 -3.95
CA HIS A 113 -2.36 7.63 -3.01
C HIS A 113 -1.82 7.76 -1.56
N ALA A 114 -0.79 8.57 -1.32
CA ALA A 114 -0.21 8.83 0.02
C ALA A 114 0.12 7.55 0.83
N GLY A 115 0.51 6.46 0.14
CA GLY A 115 0.76 5.16 0.76
C GLY A 115 -0.49 4.30 1.04
N HIS A 116 -1.70 4.81 0.80
CA HIS A 116 -2.94 4.05 0.96
C HIS A 116 -3.10 2.98 -0.13
N ASN A 117 -3.15 1.71 0.28
CA ASN A 117 -3.16 0.56 -0.63
C ASN A 117 -4.40 0.51 -1.54
N GLY A 118 -5.59 0.80 -1.02
CA GLY A 118 -6.82 0.82 -1.82
C GLY A 118 -6.84 1.89 -2.91
N LEU A 119 -6.47 3.14 -2.58
CA LEU A 119 -6.32 4.21 -3.58
C LEU A 119 -5.27 3.89 -4.65
N ARG A 120 -4.16 3.24 -4.26
CA ARG A 120 -3.13 2.79 -5.22
C ARG A 120 -3.72 1.81 -6.23
N ASP A 121 -4.44 0.80 -5.76
CA ASP A 121 -5.04 -0.20 -6.62
C ASP A 121 -6.16 0.39 -7.49
N ILE A 122 -7.01 1.27 -6.95
CA ILE A 122 -8.06 1.94 -7.74
C ILE A 122 -7.47 2.78 -8.87
N ALA A 123 -6.45 3.59 -8.58
CA ALA A 123 -5.80 4.39 -9.61
C ALA A 123 -5.16 3.52 -10.71
N ALA A 124 -4.57 2.38 -10.33
CA ALA A 124 -4.02 1.42 -11.28
C ALA A 124 -5.10 0.79 -12.16
N GLN A 125 -6.21 0.31 -11.58
CA GLN A 125 -7.29 -0.37 -12.30
C GLN A 125 -8.12 0.59 -13.16
N LEU A 126 -8.29 1.84 -12.74
CA LEU A 126 -8.98 2.87 -13.53
C LEU A 126 -8.07 3.52 -14.59
N GLY A 127 -6.75 3.31 -14.51
CA GLY A 127 -5.76 3.94 -15.40
C GLY A 127 -5.56 5.44 -15.17
N THR A 128 -6.16 6.01 -14.12
CA THR A 128 -6.04 7.42 -13.76
C THR A 128 -6.32 7.64 -12.27
N PRO A 129 -5.63 8.59 -11.61
CA PRO A 129 -5.96 9.02 -10.26
C PRO A 129 -7.13 10.02 -10.16
N ASP A 130 -7.70 10.46 -11.29
CA ASP A 130 -8.59 11.64 -11.42
C ASP A 130 -10.05 11.46 -10.92
N PHE A 131 -10.23 10.59 -9.94
CA PHE A 131 -11.48 10.45 -9.19
C PHE A 131 -11.49 11.36 -7.96
N TRP A 132 -12.69 11.63 -7.43
CA TRP A 132 -12.88 12.39 -6.21
C TRP A 132 -12.61 11.56 -4.96
N ARG A 133 -12.15 12.21 -3.90
CA ARG A 133 -11.77 11.58 -2.64
C ARG A 133 -12.39 12.31 -1.47
N LEU A 134 -13.10 11.58 -0.62
CA LEU A 134 -13.49 12.03 0.71
C LEU A 134 -12.45 11.47 1.70
N ARG A 135 -11.52 12.33 2.09
CA ARG A 135 -10.39 11.99 2.96
C ARG A 135 -10.83 12.17 4.41
N LEU A 136 -11.06 11.07 5.12
CA LEU A 136 -11.51 11.07 6.52
C LEU A 136 -10.30 10.95 7.44
N GLY A 137 -10.04 11.99 8.25
CA GLY A 137 -8.87 12.03 9.12
C GLY A 137 -8.89 10.97 10.21
N VAL A 138 -7.85 10.14 10.24
CA VAL A 138 -7.61 9.16 11.32
C VAL A 138 -6.32 9.45 12.09
N GLY A 139 -5.55 10.43 11.63
CA GLY A 139 -4.25 10.82 12.19
C GLY A 139 -3.15 9.83 11.90
N HIS A 140 -1.92 10.20 12.24
CA HIS A 140 -0.74 9.35 12.07
C HIS A 140 -0.21 8.93 13.46
N PRO A 141 0.19 7.65 13.68
CA PRO A 141 0.62 7.17 15.00
C PRO A 141 1.72 8.04 15.62
N ARG A 142 2.73 8.41 14.84
CA ARG A 142 3.79 9.35 15.28
C ARG A 142 3.29 10.72 15.73
N ARG A 143 2.27 11.31 15.08
CA ARG A 143 1.71 12.62 15.47
C ARG A 143 0.85 12.50 16.72
N LEU A 144 0.16 11.38 16.85
CA LEU A 144 -0.62 11.01 18.03
C LEU A 144 0.24 10.45 19.17
N GLN A 145 1.58 10.50 19.03
CA GLN A 145 2.55 10.04 20.04
C GLN A 145 2.37 8.56 20.43
N MET A 146 1.92 7.74 19.49
CA MET A 146 1.76 6.29 19.64
C MET A 146 2.99 5.56 19.09
N ALA A 147 3.45 4.54 19.84
CA ALA A 147 4.59 3.70 19.44
C ALA A 147 4.25 2.66 18.34
N GLN A 148 2.99 2.60 17.90
CA GLN A 148 2.52 1.61 16.92
C GLN A 148 3.06 1.89 15.51
N GLN A 149 3.29 0.82 14.75
CA GLN A 149 3.55 0.93 13.32
C GLN A 149 2.27 1.36 12.58
N VAL A 150 2.44 1.95 11.39
CA VAL A 150 1.31 2.47 10.60
C VAL A 150 0.31 1.37 10.23
N PHE A 151 0.81 0.17 9.88
CA PHE A 151 -0.02 -0.98 9.54
C PHE A 151 -0.92 -1.41 10.71
N ASP A 152 -0.34 -1.61 11.89
CA ASP A 152 -1.09 -1.98 13.09
C ASP A 152 -2.04 -0.86 13.53
N PHE A 153 -1.62 0.39 13.35
CA PHE A 153 -2.42 1.55 13.70
C PHE A 153 -3.72 1.60 12.88
N VAL A 154 -3.64 1.47 11.54
CA VAL A 154 -4.84 1.51 10.68
C VAL A 154 -5.75 0.30 10.91
N LEU A 155 -5.18 -0.85 11.23
CA LEU A 155 -5.92 -2.08 11.55
C LEU A 155 -6.39 -2.16 13.01
N SER A 156 -6.19 -1.12 13.82
CA SER A 156 -6.71 -1.06 15.18
C SER A 156 -7.90 -0.12 15.28
N ALA A 157 -8.73 -0.32 16.31
CA ALA A 157 -9.85 0.56 16.60
C ALA A 157 -9.36 1.93 17.10
N PRO A 158 -10.01 3.03 16.69
CA PRO A 158 -9.75 4.36 17.26
C PRO A 158 -10.14 4.42 18.74
N SER A 159 -9.55 5.39 19.46
CA SER A 159 -10.05 5.75 20.80
C SER A 159 -11.50 6.24 20.70
N ARG A 160 -12.25 6.23 21.81
CA ARG A 160 -13.64 6.72 21.82
C ARG A 160 -13.75 8.17 21.33
N GLU A 161 -12.80 9.02 21.73
CA GLU A 161 -12.73 10.42 21.30
C GLU A 161 -12.49 10.53 19.79
N HIS A 162 -11.51 9.80 19.25
CA HIS A 162 -11.23 9.82 17.81
C HIS A 162 -12.39 9.22 16.99
N GLN A 163 -13.07 8.20 17.52
CA GLN A 163 -14.25 7.63 16.88
C GLN A 163 -15.37 8.67 16.82
N ALA A 164 -15.68 9.35 17.92
CA ALA A 164 -16.70 10.40 17.95
C ALA A 164 -16.37 11.56 16.99
N ALA A 165 -15.09 11.92 16.89
CA ALA A 165 -14.63 12.95 15.96
C ALA A 165 -14.79 12.51 14.49
N LEU A 166 -14.48 11.24 14.17
CA LEU A 166 -14.70 10.65 12.86
C LEU A 166 -16.19 10.59 12.51
N ASP A 167 -17.04 10.18 13.45
CA ASP A 167 -18.48 10.10 13.26
C ASP A 167 -19.08 11.49 12.96
N ALA A 168 -18.60 12.55 13.64
CA ALA A 168 -18.99 13.92 13.36
C ALA A 168 -18.60 14.37 11.94
N CYS A 169 -17.42 13.95 11.43
CA CYS A 169 -17.03 14.19 10.04
C CYS A 169 -17.96 13.45 9.06
N ILE A 170 -18.27 12.19 9.33
CA ILE A 170 -19.19 11.39 8.51
C ILE A 170 -20.55 12.08 8.45
N ASP A 171 -21.12 12.48 9.59
CA ASP A 171 -22.41 13.17 9.65
C ASP A 171 -22.44 14.47 8.85
N ALA A 172 -21.34 15.23 8.87
CA ALA A 172 -21.21 16.44 8.06
C ALA A 172 -21.08 16.12 6.57
N ALA A 173 -20.31 15.09 6.19
CA ALA A 173 -20.18 14.65 4.80
C ALA A 173 -21.51 14.15 4.22
N LEU A 174 -22.33 13.45 5.02
CA LEU A 174 -23.67 13.01 4.59
C LEU A 174 -24.58 14.17 4.19
N LYS A 175 -24.43 15.35 4.80
CA LYS A 175 -25.25 16.54 4.49
C LYS A 175 -24.96 17.13 3.12
N VAL A 176 -23.78 16.86 2.54
CA VAL A 176 -23.35 17.44 1.25
C VAL A 176 -23.37 16.43 0.10
N VAL A 177 -23.85 15.20 0.33
CA VAL A 177 -23.96 14.17 -0.73
C VAL A 177 -24.80 14.65 -1.91
N ASN A 178 -25.85 15.43 -1.65
CA ASN A 178 -26.68 15.98 -2.70
C ASN A 178 -25.90 16.93 -3.61
N ASP A 179 -25.13 17.84 -3.02
CA ASP A 179 -24.27 18.77 -3.76
C ASP A 179 -23.22 18.02 -4.61
N MET A 180 -22.63 16.95 -4.06
CA MET A 180 -21.65 16.11 -4.77
C MET A 180 -22.28 15.37 -5.96
N ALA A 181 -23.48 14.81 -5.78
CA ALA A 181 -24.21 14.10 -6.83
C ALA A 181 -24.76 15.04 -7.92
N GLU A 182 -24.95 16.32 -7.62
CA GLU A 182 -25.26 17.36 -8.62
C GLU A 182 -24.01 17.90 -9.32
N GLY A 183 -22.81 17.59 -8.81
CA GLY A 183 -21.53 18.04 -9.33
C GLY A 183 -21.10 19.42 -8.80
N ASP A 184 -21.78 19.98 -7.80
CA ASP A 184 -21.40 21.23 -7.12
C ASP A 184 -20.39 20.97 -5.99
N MET A 185 -19.20 20.52 -6.39
CA MET A 185 -18.11 20.19 -5.47
C MET A 185 -17.57 21.42 -4.73
N THR A 186 -17.75 22.62 -5.29
CA THR A 186 -17.38 23.89 -4.65
C THR A 186 -18.27 24.16 -3.45
N LYS A 187 -19.60 24.03 -3.60
CA LYS A 187 -20.55 24.17 -2.51
C LYS A 187 -20.35 23.10 -1.44
N ALA A 188 -20.17 21.84 -1.85
CA ALA A 188 -19.86 20.75 -0.93
C ALA A 188 -18.59 21.04 -0.11
N THR A 189 -17.49 21.44 -0.77
CA THR A 189 -16.23 21.78 -0.09
C THR A 189 -16.39 22.95 0.88
N ARG A 190 -17.12 24.01 0.49
CA ARG A 190 -17.41 25.15 1.37
C ARG A 190 -18.19 24.75 2.62
N ALA A 191 -19.17 23.85 2.47
CA ALA A 191 -19.96 23.36 3.59
C ALA A 191 -19.13 22.48 4.55
N LEU A 192 -18.10 21.78 4.05
CA LEU A 192 -17.18 20.98 4.87
C LEU A 192 -16.00 21.79 5.43
N ALA A 193 -15.86 23.08 5.10
CA ALA A 193 -14.78 23.93 5.57
C ALA A 193 -14.57 23.93 7.10
N PRO A 194 -15.62 23.87 7.95
CA PRO A 194 -15.46 23.75 9.41
C PRO A 194 -14.65 22.52 9.86
N PHE A 195 -14.59 21.48 9.03
CA PHE A 195 -13.86 20.23 9.28
C PHE A 195 -12.52 20.16 8.53
N SER A 196 -12.10 21.20 7.81
CA SER A 196 -10.89 21.15 6.96
C SER A 196 -9.55 21.24 7.71
N GLY A 197 -9.59 21.49 9.03
CA GLY A 197 -8.42 21.83 9.84
C GLY A 197 -7.95 23.27 9.63
N SER A 198 -7.10 23.81 10.51
CA SER A 198 -6.67 25.22 10.44
C SER A 198 -5.96 25.56 9.11
N LYS A 199 -6.14 26.81 8.61
CA LYS A 199 -5.60 27.37 7.35
C LYS A 199 -4.08 27.19 7.10
N LYS A 200 -3.32 26.76 8.10
CA LYS A 200 -1.89 26.45 8.00
C LYS A 200 -1.64 25.19 7.16
N ALA A 201 -2.49 24.17 7.31
CA ALA A 201 -2.41 22.92 6.55
C ALA A 201 -2.80 23.08 5.06
N GLU A 202 -3.65 24.06 4.74
CA GLU A 202 -4.07 24.39 3.37
C GLU A 202 -2.92 25.03 2.57
N LYS A 203 -2.12 25.89 3.22
CA LYS A 203 -0.85 26.39 2.66
C LYS A 203 0.20 25.30 2.56
N ASP A 204 0.27 24.35 3.49
CA ASP A 204 1.26 23.26 3.45
C ASP A 204 0.97 22.21 2.36
N ASP A 205 -0.30 21.93 2.06
CA ASP A 205 -0.71 21.04 0.97
C ASP A 205 -0.55 21.70 -0.42
N ALA A 206 -0.99 22.95 -0.58
CA ALA A 206 -0.82 23.68 -1.84
C ALA A 206 0.66 24.00 -2.16
N LYS A 207 1.47 24.25 -1.13
CA LYS A 207 2.91 24.52 -1.27
C LYS A 207 3.75 23.24 -1.43
N LYS A 208 3.26 22.07 -0.99
CA LYS A 208 3.83 20.74 -1.32
C LYS A 208 3.65 20.36 -2.78
N GLU A 209 2.62 20.88 -3.44
CA GLU A 209 2.30 20.65 -4.86
C GLU A 209 2.93 21.68 -5.80
N ALA A 210 3.20 22.92 -5.35
CA ALA A 210 3.66 24.02 -6.22
C ALA A 210 5.14 24.46 -6.07
N ALA A 211 5.93 23.96 -5.12
CA ALA A 211 7.32 24.40 -4.90
C ALA A 211 8.38 23.38 -5.34
N PRO A 212 9.47 23.80 -6.04
CA PRO A 212 10.63 22.95 -6.29
C PRO A 212 11.34 22.68 -4.96
N LYS A 213 11.36 21.41 -4.54
CA LYS A 213 11.84 21.01 -3.20
C LYS A 213 13.38 21.14 -3.10
N LYS A 214 13.87 22.16 -2.36
CA LYS A 214 15.22 22.21 -1.75
C LYS A 214 15.11 22.04 -0.22
N GLY A 215 16.12 21.38 0.37
CA GLY A 215 16.11 20.65 1.66
C GLY A 215 15.94 21.50 2.94
N LYS A 216 15.72 20.94 4.15
CA LYS A 216 16.30 19.78 4.87
C LYS A 216 15.29 19.36 5.98
N GLY A 217 15.16 18.13 6.51
CA GLY A 217 15.98 16.91 6.43
C GLY A 217 15.37 15.81 5.56
N LYS A 218 16.26 15.14 4.83
CA LYS A 218 15.96 14.41 3.59
C LYS A 218 15.23 13.09 3.81
N ALA A 219 13.90 13.08 3.68
CA ALA A 219 13.23 12.02 2.94
C ALA A 219 13.26 12.43 1.46
N SER A 220 14.23 11.89 0.72
CA SER A 220 14.35 12.06 -0.73
C SER A 220 13.09 11.54 -1.43
N GLY A 221 12.79 11.98 -2.65
CA GLY A 221 12.00 11.15 -3.58
C GLY A 221 12.57 9.72 -3.65
N PRO A 222 11.90 8.75 -4.31
CA PRO A 222 12.47 7.41 -4.44
C PRO A 222 13.92 7.56 -4.89
N LYS A 223 14.87 7.12 -4.05
CA LYS A 223 16.29 7.34 -4.33
C LYS A 223 16.53 6.75 -5.72
N ARG A 224 17.09 7.54 -6.63
CA ARG A 224 17.63 6.99 -7.88
C ARG A 224 19.04 6.50 -7.54
N GLY A 225 19.25 5.19 -7.60
CA GLY A 225 20.46 4.55 -7.14
C GLY A 225 20.41 3.05 -7.39
N PRO A 226 21.48 2.31 -7.06
CA PRO A 226 21.54 0.88 -7.34
C PRO A 226 20.38 0.11 -6.70
N ILE A 227 19.95 -0.97 -7.33
CA ILE A 227 18.88 -1.85 -6.84
C ILE A 227 19.48 -3.16 -6.36
N LEU A 228 19.12 -3.59 -5.15
CA LEU A 228 19.45 -4.94 -4.65
C LEU A 228 18.44 -5.93 -5.21
N VAL A 229 18.86 -6.94 -5.95
CA VAL A 229 17.94 -7.90 -6.58
C VAL A 229 18.22 -9.31 -6.05
N SER A 230 17.18 -10.05 -5.67
CA SER A 230 17.30 -11.48 -5.40
C SER A 230 17.95 -12.16 -6.60
N ALA A 231 19.12 -12.76 -6.42
CA ALA A 231 19.92 -13.32 -7.51
C ALA A 231 19.14 -14.29 -8.41
N CYS A 232 18.23 -15.08 -7.83
CA CYS A 232 17.36 -15.96 -8.62
C CYS A 232 16.49 -15.20 -9.64
N LEU A 233 16.00 -14.00 -9.32
CA LEU A 233 15.24 -13.15 -10.25
C LEU A 233 16.10 -12.62 -11.40
N LEU A 234 17.44 -12.70 -11.30
CA LEU A 234 18.34 -12.36 -12.40
C LEU A 234 18.71 -13.58 -13.27
N GLY A 235 18.14 -14.75 -12.98
CA GLY A 235 18.41 -16.00 -13.71
C GLY A 235 19.51 -16.87 -13.08
N GLU A 236 20.04 -16.50 -11.92
CA GLU A 236 21.07 -17.30 -11.24
C GLU A 236 20.46 -18.56 -10.61
N ALA A 237 21.19 -19.67 -10.72
CA ALA A 237 20.83 -20.96 -10.14
C ALA A 237 21.14 -21.00 -8.63
N CYS A 238 20.50 -20.14 -7.83
CA CYS A 238 20.74 -20.01 -6.39
C CYS A 238 19.56 -20.48 -5.51
N ARG A 239 18.48 -20.96 -6.15
CA ARG A 239 17.31 -21.54 -5.46
C ARG A 239 17.69 -22.82 -4.72
N TYR A 240 16.87 -23.23 -3.76
CA TYR A 240 17.10 -24.47 -3.01
C TYR A 240 17.13 -25.71 -3.92
N ASP A 241 16.34 -25.72 -5.00
CA ASP A 241 16.27 -26.80 -5.98
C ASP A 241 17.31 -26.68 -7.11
N GLY A 242 18.19 -25.67 -7.07
CA GLY A 242 19.19 -25.40 -8.11
C GLY A 242 18.60 -24.96 -9.45
N ARG A 243 17.29 -24.77 -9.55
CA ARG A 243 16.64 -24.33 -10.79
C ARG A 243 16.82 -22.83 -10.98
N THR A 244 16.73 -22.37 -12.23
CA THR A 244 16.67 -20.96 -12.59
C THR A 244 15.22 -20.50 -12.73
N VAL A 245 15.01 -19.19 -12.77
CA VAL A 245 13.73 -18.59 -13.20
C VAL A 245 14.02 -17.54 -14.27
N PRO A 246 13.01 -17.13 -15.08
CA PRO A 246 13.20 -16.07 -16.06
C PRO A 246 13.78 -14.80 -15.42
N SER A 247 14.77 -14.21 -16.09
CA SER A 247 15.46 -13.03 -15.59
C SER A 247 14.59 -11.79 -15.76
N VAL A 248 14.49 -10.97 -14.71
CA VAL A 248 13.84 -9.64 -14.73
C VAL A 248 14.78 -8.55 -15.26
N ARG A 249 16.03 -8.90 -15.56
CA ARG A 249 17.06 -7.95 -16.03
C ARG A 249 16.61 -7.10 -17.23
N PRO A 250 15.97 -7.64 -18.29
CA PRO A 250 15.50 -6.81 -19.41
C PRO A 250 14.49 -5.74 -18.98
N ILE A 251 13.69 -6.03 -17.96
CA ILE A 251 12.72 -5.08 -17.40
C ILE A 251 13.43 -3.99 -16.61
N LEU A 252 14.46 -4.34 -15.85
CA LEU A 252 15.27 -3.36 -15.12
C LEU A 252 16.06 -2.46 -16.09
N GLU A 253 16.59 -3.02 -17.17
CA GLU A 253 17.28 -2.26 -18.23
C GLU A 253 16.32 -1.29 -18.93
N ALA A 254 15.11 -1.71 -19.26
CA ALA A 254 14.07 -0.84 -19.81
C ALA A 254 13.67 0.31 -18.85
N ARG A 255 13.93 0.15 -17.54
CA ARG A 255 13.73 1.18 -16.52
C ARG A 255 14.99 1.99 -16.22
N GLY A 256 16.07 1.82 -16.98
CA GLY A 256 17.29 2.61 -16.90
C GLY A 256 18.36 2.09 -15.92
N TYR A 257 18.24 0.85 -15.43
CA TYR A 257 19.30 0.22 -14.63
C TYR A 257 20.36 -0.40 -15.56
N ARG A 258 21.63 -0.06 -15.34
CA ARG A 258 22.76 -0.68 -16.06
C ARG A 258 23.37 -1.78 -15.21
N GLU A 259 24.27 -2.58 -15.79
CA GLU A 259 24.95 -3.70 -15.10
C GLU A 259 25.51 -3.29 -13.72
N GLY A 260 26.17 -2.14 -13.62
CA GLY A 260 26.75 -1.66 -12.36
C GLY A 260 25.74 -1.19 -11.30
N ASP A 261 24.51 -0.92 -11.73
CA ASP A 261 23.40 -0.46 -10.89
C ASP A 261 22.59 -1.63 -10.30
N ILE A 262 22.72 -2.84 -10.86
CA ILE A 262 22.02 -4.04 -10.41
C ILE A 262 22.93 -4.84 -9.47
N VAL A 263 22.56 -4.90 -8.19
CA VAL A 263 23.30 -5.63 -7.17
C VAL A 263 22.63 -6.99 -6.93
N ALA A 264 23.12 -8.02 -7.61
CA ALA A 264 22.67 -9.39 -7.41
C ALA A 264 23.04 -9.91 -6.01
N PHE A 265 22.08 -10.50 -5.29
CA PHE A 265 22.34 -11.08 -3.98
C PHE A 265 21.38 -12.22 -3.61
N CYS A 266 21.92 -13.33 -3.11
CA CYS A 266 21.14 -14.42 -2.49
C CYS A 266 21.52 -14.52 -1.00
N PRO A 267 20.61 -14.16 -0.08
CA PRO A 267 20.90 -14.25 1.35
C PRO A 267 21.27 -15.67 1.80
N GLU A 268 20.61 -16.70 1.28
CA GLU A 268 20.87 -18.09 1.68
C GLU A 268 22.28 -18.55 1.32
N VAL A 269 22.74 -18.26 0.09
CA VAL A 269 24.09 -18.62 -0.37
C VAL A 269 25.15 -17.77 0.34
N ALA A 270 24.91 -16.45 0.49
CA ALA A 270 25.79 -15.59 1.27
C ALA A 270 25.89 -16.03 2.75
N GLY A 271 24.80 -16.60 3.27
CA GLY A 271 24.71 -17.24 4.58
C GLY A 271 25.50 -18.54 4.71
N GLY A 272 26.00 -19.10 3.61
CA GLY A 272 26.80 -20.33 3.57
C GLY A 272 26.02 -21.59 3.19
N LEU A 273 24.75 -21.48 2.77
CA LEU A 273 23.97 -22.63 2.34
C LEU A 273 24.34 -23.04 0.90
N SER A 274 24.35 -24.36 0.65
CA SER A 274 24.65 -24.93 -0.66
C SER A 274 23.53 -24.68 -1.68
N VAL A 275 23.85 -24.97 -2.95
CA VAL A 275 22.87 -25.10 -4.03
C VAL A 275 23.16 -26.40 -4.78
N PRO A 276 22.24 -27.37 -4.82
CA PRO A 276 20.95 -27.40 -4.12
C PRO A 276 21.09 -27.54 -2.59
N ARG A 277 19.98 -27.36 -1.88
CA ARG A 277 19.84 -27.53 -0.42
C ARG A 277 18.41 -27.93 -0.08
N ASP A 278 18.22 -28.50 1.11
CA ASP A 278 16.87 -28.82 1.59
C ASP A 278 15.99 -27.56 1.69
N PRO A 279 14.70 -27.65 1.33
CA PRO A 279 13.75 -26.57 1.56
C PRO A 279 13.71 -26.20 3.03
N ALA A 280 13.68 -24.92 3.34
CA ALA A 280 13.57 -24.41 4.69
C ALA A 280 12.40 -23.45 4.83
N GLU A 281 11.79 -23.43 6.01
CA GLU A 281 10.67 -22.56 6.36
C GLU A 281 10.89 -21.97 7.76
N ILE A 282 10.17 -20.88 8.07
CA ILE A 282 10.19 -20.26 9.40
C ILE A 282 9.19 -20.99 10.29
N ILE A 283 9.68 -21.59 11.37
CA ILE A 283 8.86 -22.26 12.38
C ILE A 283 8.56 -21.28 13.51
N GLY A 284 7.27 -21.09 13.80
CA GLY A 284 6.82 -20.32 14.96
C GLY A 284 6.75 -18.81 14.76
N GLY A 285 6.81 -18.29 13.53
CA GLY A 285 6.71 -16.85 13.27
C GLY A 285 7.00 -16.48 11.82
N ALA A 286 7.52 -15.27 11.66
CA ALA A 286 8.08 -14.74 10.44
C ALA A 286 9.50 -14.20 10.72
N GLY A 287 10.06 -13.43 9.79
CA GLY A 287 11.43 -12.91 9.86
C GLY A 287 11.69 -12.07 11.10
N ALA A 288 10.71 -11.28 11.55
CA ALA A 288 10.84 -10.45 12.75
C ALA A 288 11.11 -11.31 14.01
N GLU A 289 10.33 -12.36 14.21
CA GLU A 289 10.47 -13.27 15.34
C GLU A 289 11.80 -14.06 15.26
N VAL A 290 12.29 -14.37 14.06
CA VAL A 290 13.61 -15.00 13.89
C VAL A 290 14.73 -14.04 14.30
N VAL A 291 14.64 -12.77 13.90
CA VAL A 291 15.60 -11.70 14.26
C VAL A 291 15.61 -11.46 15.77
N GLU A 292 14.47 -11.62 16.43
CA GLU A 292 14.30 -11.48 17.88
C GLU A 292 14.61 -12.76 18.67
N GLY A 293 14.98 -13.85 17.98
CA GLY A 293 15.32 -15.12 18.60
C GLY A 293 14.12 -15.94 19.09
N GLN A 294 12.90 -15.55 18.72
CA GLN A 294 11.63 -16.17 19.10
C GLN A 294 11.17 -17.27 18.12
N ALA A 295 11.62 -17.21 16.87
CA ALA A 295 11.37 -18.22 15.84
C ALA A 295 12.67 -18.85 15.33
N ARG A 296 12.56 -19.94 14.56
CA ARG A 296 13.71 -20.63 13.93
C ARG A 296 13.45 -20.88 12.45
N VAL A 297 14.50 -20.88 11.65
CA VAL A 297 14.43 -21.36 10.28
C VAL A 297 14.92 -22.80 10.26
N LYS A 298 14.05 -23.74 9.92
CA LYS A 298 14.38 -25.17 9.86
C LYS A 298 14.19 -25.71 8.46
N THR A 299 14.99 -26.70 8.09
CA THR A 299 14.78 -27.49 6.88
C THR A 299 13.61 -28.45 7.06
N GLN A 300 13.09 -29.01 5.96
CA GLN A 300 12.08 -30.07 6.01
C GLN A 300 12.58 -31.30 6.78
N ALA A 301 13.89 -31.56 6.77
CA ALA A 301 14.55 -32.60 7.57
C ALA A 301 14.70 -32.24 9.06
N GLY A 302 14.25 -31.05 9.49
CA GLY A 302 14.30 -30.59 10.87
C GLY A 302 15.63 -29.93 11.29
N VAL A 303 16.58 -29.75 10.38
CA VAL A 303 17.88 -29.13 10.66
C VAL A 303 17.69 -27.63 10.85
N ASP A 304 18.20 -27.09 11.96
CA ASP A 304 18.18 -25.65 12.22
C ASP A 304 19.24 -24.93 11.38
N VAL A 305 18.80 -24.05 10.50
CA VAL A 305 19.65 -23.24 9.60
C VAL A 305 19.51 -21.74 9.89
N THR A 306 18.98 -21.38 11.06
CA THR A 306 18.69 -20.00 11.46
C THR A 306 19.90 -19.08 11.31
N ASP A 307 21.10 -19.53 11.73
CA ASP A 307 22.31 -18.72 11.70
C ASP A 307 22.73 -18.35 10.27
N ALA A 308 22.57 -19.26 9.31
CA ALA A 308 22.86 -18.99 7.91
C ALA A 308 21.91 -17.92 7.36
N TYR A 309 20.61 -17.99 7.70
CA TYR A 309 19.62 -16.99 7.31
C TYR A 309 19.89 -15.62 7.95
N LEU A 310 20.21 -15.57 9.25
CA LEU A 310 20.57 -14.33 9.94
C LEU A 310 21.88 -13.73 9.40
N LYS A 311 22.89 -14.55 9.13
CA LYS A 311 24.13 -14.12 8.48
C LYS A 311 23.85 -13.51 7.11
N GLY A 312 23.15 -14.25 6.25
CA GLY A 312 22.77 -13.80 4.91
C GLY A 312 21.97 -12.50 4.90
N ALA A 313 21.03 -12.36 5.84
CA ALA A 313 20.24 -11.14 6.01
C ALA A 313 21.09 -9.94 6.45
N ARG A 314 22.03 -10.13 7.38
CA ARG A 314 22.99 -9.10 7.79
C ARG A 314 23.91 -8.71 6.64
N ASP A 315 24.38 -9.67 5.86
CA ASP A 315 25.23 -9.45 4.69
C ASP A 315 24.46 -8.67 3.59
N ALA A 316 23.17 -8.96 3.39
CA ALA A 316 22.30 -8.19 2.49
C ALA A 316 22.24 -6.72 2.89
N VAL A 317 22.01 -6.43 4.18
CA VAL A 317 21.97 -5.07 4.71
C VAL A 317 23.33 -4.38 4.59
N ALA A 318 24.42 -5.09 4.88
CA ALA A 318 25.77 -4.56 4.77
C ALA A 318 26.11 -4.20 3.32
N LEU A 319 25.78 -5.07 2.37
CA LEU A 319 25.97 -4.83 0.94
C LEU A 319 25.10 -3.68 0.44
N ALA A 320 23.83 -3.67 0.82
CA ALA A 320 22.88 -2.60 0.51
C ALA A 320 23.42 -1.23 0.95
N ARG A 321 23.91 -1.14 2.18
CA ARG A 321 24.53 0.08 2.72
C ARG A 321 25.81 0.45 1.98
N LYS A 322 26.71 -0.52 1.74
CA LYS A 322 27.99 -0.31 1.05
C LYS A 322 27.79 0.21 -0.38
N ARG A 323 26.78 -0.31 -1.09
CA ARG A 323 26.46 0.06 -2.47
C ARG A 323 25.51 1.26 -2.57
N GLY A 324 25.02 1.76 -1.43
CA GLY A 324 24.08 2.87 -1.40
C GLY A 324 22.78 2.56 -2.13
N VAL A 325 22.28 1.31 -2.02
CA VAL A 325 21.09 0.89 -2.77
C VAL A 325 19.89 1.74 -2.42
N ALA A 326 19.07 2.01 -3.43
CA ALA A 326 17.87 2.80 -3.33
C ALA A 326 16.66 1.99 -2.88
N CYS A 327 16.57 0.76 -3.38
CA CYS A 327 15.48 -0.18 -3.13
C CYS A 327 15.98 -1.61 -3.35
N ALA A 328 15.13 -2.58 -3.00
CA ALA A 328 15.36 -4.00 -3.26
C ALA A 328 14.20 -4.61 -4.06
N LEU A 329 14.51 -5.49 -5.01
CA LEU A 329 13.56 -6.36 -5.70
C LEU A 329 13.77 -7.79 -5.19
N MET A 330 12.84 -8.27 -4.38
CA MET A 330 12.97 -9.51 -3.64
C MET A 330 11.93 -10.53 -4.05
N ARG A 331 12.32 -11.80 -4.03
CA ARG A 331 11.42 -12.90 -4.40
C ARG A 331 10.32 -13.12 -3.36
N SER A 332 9.09 -13.23 -3.84
CA SER A 332 7.91 -13.52 -3.03
C SER A 332 7.96 -14.90 -2.37
N LYS A 333 7.29 -15.04 -1.22
CA LYS A 333 7.07 -16.33 -0.51
C LYS A 333 8.34 -17.05 -0.06
N SER A 334 9.48 -16.35 0.01
CA SER A 334 10.74 -16.93 0.51
C SER A 334 10.89 -16.73 2.02
N PRO A 335 11.37 -17.71 2.79
CA PRO A 335 11.72 -17.53 4.20
C PRO A 335 12.80 -16.46 4.44
N SER A 336 13.58 -16.09 3.43
CA SER A 336 14.53 -14.96 3.52
C SER A 336 13.99 -13.70 2.86
N CYS A 337 13.54 -13.81 1.60
CA CYS A 337 13.25 -12.66 0.74
C CYS A 337 11.76 -12.27 0.69
N GLY A 338 10.84 -13.09 1.22
CA GLY A 338 9.41 -12.85 1.12
C GLY A 338 9.01 -11.53 1.78
N ARG A 339 8.29 -10.65 1.08
CA ARG A 339 7.90 -9.35 1.64
C ARG A 339 6.59 -9.39 2.40
N ASP A 340 5.56 -10.02 1.83
CA ASP A 340 4.18 -9.95 2.34
C ASP A 340 3.74 -11.24 3.05
N SER A 341 4.30 -12.38 2.62
CA SER A 341 4.02 -13.69 3.18
C SER A 341 5.23 -14.61 3.12
N VAL A 342 5.26 -15.55 4.06
CA VAL A 342 6.18 -16.68 4.14
C VAL A 342 5.38 -17.96 4.33
N TYR A 343 5.98 -19.12 4.06
CA TYR A 343 5.35 -20.40 4.43
C TYR A 343 5.24 -20.52 5.96
N ASP A 344 4.21 -21.23 6.40
CA ASP A 344 3.82 -21.29 7.81
C ASP A 344 4.68 -22.21 8.69
N GLY A 345 5.66 -22.89 8.11
CA GLY A 345 6.57 -23.80 8.81
C GLY A 345 6.08 -25.25 8.84
N THR A 346 4.93 -25.55 8.23
CA THR A 346 4.38 -26.91 8.18
C THR A 346 4.88 -27.71 6.98
N PHE A 347 5.57 -27.08 6.03
CA PHE A 347 5.97 -27.69 4.74
C PHE A 347 4.79 -28.22 3.90
N THR A 348 3.58 -27.72 4.15
CA THR A 348 2.36 -28.06 3.38
C THR A 348 2.12 -27.13 2.19
N GLY A 349 2.94 -26.08 2.04
CA GLY A 349 2.73 -25.01 1.07
C GLY A 349 1.75 -23.92 1.54
N THR A 350 1.27 -24.01 2.77
CA THR A 350 0.40 -22.99 3.38
C THR A 350 1.19 -21.72 3.68
N LEU A 351 0.62 -20.56 3.34
CA LEU A 351 1.22 -19.25 3.56
C LEU A 351 0.62 -18.57 4.78
N ARG A 352 1.46 -17.81 5.47
CA ARG A 352 1.06 -16.88 6.52
C ARG A 352 1.52 -15.46 6.20
N PRO A 353 0.80 -14.43 6.67
CA PRO A 353 1.30 -13.05 6.62
C PRO A 353 2.62 -12.92 7.36
N GLY A 354 3.56 -12.18 6.78
CA GLY A 354 4.86 -11.93 7.40
C GLY A 354 6.00 -11.82 6.39
N GLN A 355 7.11 -11.22 6.82
CA GLN A 355 8.30 -11.06 5.99
C GLN A 355 9.29 -12.21 6.21
N GLY A 356 10.15 -12.48 5.24
CA GLY A 356 11.33 -13.31 5.43
C GLY A 356 12.43 -12.56 6.21
N VAL A 357 13.44 -13.30 6.67
CA VAL A 357 14.50 -12.76 7.54
C VAL A 357 15.27 -11.58 6.92
N ALA A 358 15.66 -11.68 5.65
CA ALA A 358 16.36 -10.59 4.97
C ALA A 358 15.44 -9.42 4.63
N ALA A 359 14.19 -9.71 4.23
CA ALA A 359 13.20 -8.68 3.96
C ALA A 359 12.87 -7.87 5.22
N ASP A 360 12.74 -8.51 6.38
CA ASP A 360 12.56 -7.82 7.67
C ASP A 360 13.74 -6.88 7.98
N LEU A 361 14.99 -7.37 7.91
CA LEU A 361 16.15 -6.53 8.20
C LEU A 361 16.33 -5.36 7.22
N LEU A 362 16.04 -5.56 5.92
CA LEU A 362 16.07 -4.47 4.93
C LEU A 362 14.96 -3.44 5.21
N THR A 363 13.77 -3.90 5.60
CA THR A 363 12.64 -3.04 6.00
C THR A 363 12.97 -2.21 7.25
N ARG A 364 13.60 -2.82 8.28
CA ARG A 364 14.09 -2.10 9.48
C ARG A 364 15.12 -1.01 9.15
N ARG A 365 15.77 -1.08 7.98
CA ARG A 365 16.71 -0.06 7.46
C ARG A 365 16.08 0.92 6.49
N MET A 366 14.75 0.90 6.36
CA MET A 366 13.97 1.76 5.48
C MET A 366 14.38 1.62 4.00
N ILE A 367 14.80 0.42 3.58
CA ILE A 367 15.02 0.09 2.17
C ILE A 367 13.69 -0.42 1.62
N PRO A 368 13.05 0.28 0.66
CA PRO A 368 11.81 -0.17 0.03
C PRO A 368 12.01 -1.52 -0.66
N ILE A 369 11.07 -2.45 -0.48
CA ILE A 369 11.09 -3.77 -1.09
C ILE A 369 9.94 -3.91 -2.08
N TYR A 370 10.27 -4.29 -3.30
CA TYR A 370 9.36 -4.66 -4.38
C TYR A 370 9.44 -6.15 -4.63
N THR A 371 8.40 -6.71 -5.24
CA THR A 371 8.33 -8.11 -5.64
C THR A 371 8.26 -8.26 -7.15
N GLU A 372 8.40 -9.48 -7.65
CA GLU A 372 8.24 -9.82 -9.06
C GLU A 372 6.83 -9.49 -9.61
N THR A 373 5.84 -9.24 -8.75
CA THR A 373 4.49 -8.80 -9.14
C THR A 373 4.33 -7.28 -9.23
N GLU A 374 5.36 -6.52 -8.89
CA GLU A 374 5.32 -5.04 -8.80
C GLU A 374 6.46 -4.40 -9.61
N LEU A 375 6.90 -5.06 -10.68
CA LEU A 375 8.01 -4.62 -11.53
C LEU A 375 7.74 -3.25 -12.17
N ASP A 376 6.47 -2.94 -12.41
CA ASP A 376 5.97 -1.66 -12.90
C ASP A 376 6.11 -0.52 -11.88
N GLN A 377 6.21 -0.86 -10.59
CA GLN A 377 6.35 0.08 -9.47
C GLN A 377 7.81 0.29 -9.04
N VAL A 378 8.75 -0.52 -9.55
CA VAL A 378 10.19 -0.35 -9.28
C VAL A 378 10.61 1.05 -9.77
N PRO A 379 11.34 1.85 -8.98
CA PRO A 379 11.80 3.16 -9.40
C PRO A 379 12.63 3.09 -10.69
N GLU A 380 12.74 4.21 -11.42
CA GLU A 380 13.71 4.29 -12.51
C GLU A 380 15.15 4.22 -11.98
N GLY A 381 16.03 3.66 -12.81
CA GLY A 381 17.45 3.58 -12.54
C GLY A 381 18.13 4.95 -12.34
N PRO A 382 19.38 4.95 -11.85
CA PRO A 382 20.15 6.17 -11.71
C PRO A 382 20.34 6.86 -13.07
N ALA A 383 20.30 8.20 -13.07
CA ALA A 383 20.51 8.98 -14.28
C ALA A 383 21.89 8.64 -14.89
N ALA A 384 21.96 8.61 -16.23
CA ALA A 384 23.23 8.48 -16.92
C ALA A 384 24.17 9.62 -16.47
N PRO A 385 25.47 9.35 -16.25
CA PRO A 385 26.43 10.42 -16.06
C PRO A 385 26.35 11.33 -17.28
N THR A 386 26.12 12.62 -17.06
CA THR A 386 26.29 13.62 -18.11
C THR A 386 27.79 13.69 -18.39
N ASP A 387 28.21 13.13 -19.52
CA ASP A 387 29.55 13.39 -20.05
C ASP A 387 29.62 14.89 -20.34
N SER A 388 30.21 15.66 -19.42
CA SER A 388 30.67 17.00 -19.72
C SER A 388 31.89 16.86 -20.62
N PRO A 389 31.85 17.29 -21.90
CA PRO A 389 33.06 17.37 -22.69
C PRO A 389 33.99 18.34 -21.98
N THR A 390 35.13 17.84 -21.54
CA THR A 390 36.22 18.67 -21.03
C THR A 390 36.77 19.42 -22.24
N ILE A 391 36.55 20.74 -22.29
CA ILE A 391 37.25 21.66 -23.19
C ILE A 391 38.45 22.21 -22.43
#